data_AF-Q4T3Y7-F1
#
_entry.id   AF-Q4T3Y7-F1
#
_cell.length_a   1.000
_cell.length_b   1.000
_cell.length_c   1.000
_cell.angle_alpha   90.00
_cell.angle_beta   90.00
_cell.angle_gamma   90.00
#
_symmetry.space_group_name_H-M   'P 1'
#
loop_
_entity.id
_entity.type
_entity.pdbx_description
1 polymer ?
#
loop_
_entity_poly.entity_id
_entity_poly.type
_entity_poly.pdbx_seq_one_letter_code
_entity_poly.pdbx_strand_id
1 'polypeptide(L)'
;MDNRCYCCASKFSLFKKEIGCKSCRRSFCSSCLTFSAVVPRCGNNPQKVCKQCYTDLSSTESKPTADKWSPAENYTKSVYSI
;
A
#
# COMPACT_ATOMS: atom_id res chain seq x y z
N MET A 1 -18.92 -10.18 3.97
CA MET A 1 -17.89 -9.32 3.34
C MET A 1 -18.36 -7.88 3.39
N ASP A 2 -17.53 -6.98 3.91
CA ASP A 2 -17.83 -5.55 4.01
C ASP A 2 -17.75 -4.88 2.63
N ASN A 3 -18.88 -4.81 1.92
CA ASN A 3 -19.02 -4.06 0.67
C ASN A 3 -19.08 -2.55 0.95
N ARG A 4 -18.08 -2.01 1.65
CA ARG A 4 -18.04 -0.63 2.12
C ARG A 4 -16.68 0.01 1.85
N CYS A 5 -16.70 1.31 1.60
CA CYS A 5 -15.49 2.12 1.47
C CYS A 5 -14.74 2.14 2.81
N TYR A 6 -13.45 1.82 2.78
CA TYR A 6 -12.61 1.83 3.98
C TYR A 6 -12.49 3.24 4.62
N CYS A 7 -12.57 4.31 3.82
CA CYS A 7 -12.39 5.68 4.31
C CYS A 7 -13.67 6.27 4.93
N CYS A 8 -14.83 6.06 4.30
CA CYS A 8 -16.08 6.73 4.68
C CYS A 8 -17.20 5.77 5.08
N ALA A 9 -16.91 4.46 5.16
CA ALA A 9 -17.86 3.39 5.47
C ALA A 9 -19.11 3.31 4.56
N SER A 10 -19.14 4.07 3.45
CA SER A 10 -20.25 4.05 2.49
C SER A 10 -20.36 2.69 1.81
N LYS A 11 -21.57 2.13 1.74
CA LYS A 11 -21.85 0.89 1.00
C LYS A 11 -21.63 1.09 -0.51
N PHE A 12 -20.96 0.14 -1.13
CA PHE A 12 -20.86 0.04 -2.59
C PHE A 12 -22.21 -0.34 -3.18
N SER A 13 -22.50 0.20 -4.35
CA SER A 13 -23.75 -0.03 -5.08
C SER A 13 -23.48 0.19 -6.57
N LEU A 14 -24.46 -0.05 -7.43
CA LEU A 14 -24.33 0.17 -8.87
C LEU A 14 -23.89 1.61 -9.21
N PHE A 15 -24.32 2.59 -8.42
CA PHE A 15 -23.89 3.99 -8.55
C PHE A 15 -22.56 4.30 -7.87
N LYS A 16 -22.16 3.52 -6.86
CA LYS A 16 -20.91 3.68 -6.11
C LYS A 16 -20.00 2.49 -6.39
N LYS A 17 -19.30 2.56 -7.52
CA LYS A 17 -18.32 1.55 -7.92
C LYS A 17 -17.23 1.39 -6.87
N GLU A 18 -16.92 0.14 -6.58
CA GLU A 18 -15.77 -0.25 -5.77
C GLU A 18 -14.48 -0.08 -6.56
N ILE A 19 -13.51 0.64 -5.99
CA ILE A 19 -12.21 0.87 -6.58
C ILE A 19 -11.13 0.52 -5.55
N GLY A 20 -10.24 -0.39 -5.91
CA GLY A 20 -9.14 -0.81 -5.06
C GLY A 20 -7.94 0.12 -5.13
N CYS A 21 -7.35 0.45 -3.98
CA CYS A 21 -6.06 1.15 -3.94
C CYS A 21 -4.92 0.20 -4.38
N LYS A 22 -4.07 0.65 -5.32
CA LYS A 22 -2.93 -0.17 -5.80
C LYS A 22 -1.79 -0.32 -4.79
N SER A 23 -1.73 0.54 -3.77
CA SER A 23 -0.70 0.50 -2.72
C SER A 23 -1.12 -0.43 -1.56
N CYS A 24 -2.23 -0.15 -0.87
CA CYS A 24 -2.67 -0.94 0.29
C CYS A 24 -3.71 -2.04 0.00
N ARG A 25 -4.13 -2.20 -1.26
CA ARG A 25 -5.11 -3.23 -1.71
C ARG A 25 -6.50 -3.17 -1.04
N ARG A 26 -6.85 -2.06 -0.38
CA ARG A 26 -8.18 -1.85 0.23
C ARG A 26 -9.18 -1.24 -0.75
N SER A 27 -10.46 -1.45 -0.47
CA SER A 27 -11.59 -0.99 -1.28
C SER A 27 -12.06 0.41 -0.88
N PHE A 28 -12.22 1.29 -1.86
CA PHE A 28 -12.66 2.67 -1.70
C PHE A 28 -13.71 3.03 -2.74
N CYS A 29 -14.53 4.05 -2.47
CA CYS A 29 -15.42 4.60 -3.48
C CYS A 29 -14.70 5.64 -4.36
N SER A 30 -15.25 5.93 -5.53
CA SER A 30 -14.70 6.92 -6.48
C SER A 30 -14.42 8.29 -5.86
N SER A 31 -15.25 8.73 -4.91
CA SER A 31 -15.06 10.00 -4.20
C SER A 31 -13.93 9.99 -3.17
N CYS A 32 -13.57 8.83 -2.62
CA CYS A 32 -12.48 8.71 -1.65
C CYS A 32 -11.13 8.37 -2.30
N LEU A 33 -11.15 7.74 -3.48
CA LEU A 33 -9.96 7.38 -4.25
C LEU A 33 -9.65 8.41 -5.35
N THR A 34 -9.63 9.69 -5.00
CA THR A 34 -9.36 10.80 -5.93
C THR A 34 -7.88 11.03 -6.18
N PHE A 35 -7.03 10.67 -5.21
CA PHE A 35 -5.58 10.85 -5.27
C PHE A 35 -4.92 9.89 -6.24
N SER A 36 -3.88 10.38 -6.92
CA SER A 36 -3.06 9.58 -7.84
C SER A 36 -1.59 9.81 -7.49
N ALA A 37 -0.83 8.74 -7.28
CA ALA A 37 0.59 8.79 -6.96
C ALA A 37 1.35 7.79 -7.83
N VAL A 38 2.61 8.08 -8.12
CA VAL A 38 3.51 7.10 -8.73
C VAL A 38 3.81 6.03 -7.69
N VAL A 39 3.46 4.79 -8.00
CA VAL A 39 3.76 3.65 -7.12
C VAL A 39 5.04 3.01 -7.67
N PRO A 40 6.16 3.03 -6.94
CA PRO A 40 7.45 2.52 -7.44
C PRO A 40 7.38 1.06 -7.93
N ARG A 41 6.47 0.26 -7.33
CA ARG A 41 6.21 -1.13 -7.70
C ARG A 41 5.48 -1.31 -9.05
N CYS A 42 4.87 -0.25 -9.58
CA CYS A 42 4.02 -0.28 -10.78
C CYS A 42 4.60 0.56 -11.94
N GLY A 43 5.87 0.99 -11.82
CA GLY A 43 6.56 1.86 -12.77
C GLY A 43 6.24 3.34 -12.59
N ASN A 44 6.56 4.15 -13.61
CA ASN A 44 6.39 5.61 -13.58
C ASN A 44 4.95 6.09 -13.87
N ASN A 45 3.98 5.18 -13.90
CA ASN A 45 2.59 5.51 -14.23
C ASN A 45 1.82 5.87 -12.95
N PRO A 46 1.15 7.04 -12.89
CA PRO A 46 0.37 7.42 -11.73
C PRO A 46 -0.79 6.44 -11.51
N GLN A 47 -0.82 5.81 -10.34
CA GLN A 47 -1.87 4.88 -9.94
C GLN A 47 -2.83 5.55 -8.96
N LYS A 48 -4.11 5.16 -9.02
CA LYS A 48 -5.10 5.61 -8.05
C LYS A 48 -4.79 5.04 -6.67
N VAL A 49 -4.66 5.94 -5.69
CA VAL A 49 -4.31 5.61 -4.31
C VAL A 49 -5.24 6.33 -3.34
N CYS A 50 -5.39 5.78 -2.12
CA CYS A 50 -6.13 6.46 -1.08
C CYS A 50 -5.29 7.60 -0.48
N LYS A 51 -5.94 8.52 0.24
CA LYS A 51 -5.28 9.67 0.88
C LYS A 51 -4.08 9.23 1.74
N GLN A 52 -4.25 8.17 2.53
CA GLN A 52 -3.19 7.66 3.40
C GLN A 52 -1.98 7.20 2.58
N CYS A 53 -2.19 6.32 1.60
CA CYS A 53 -1.10 5.88 0.73
C CYS A 53 -0.51 7.01 -0.12
N TYR A 54 -1.28 8.04 -0.48
CA TYR A 54 -0.75 9.22 -1.16
C TYR A 54 0.24 9.96 -0.26
N THR A 55 -0.14 10.23 0.99
CA THR A 55 0.75 10.85 1.98
C THR A 55 1.96 9.96 2.27
N ASP A 56 1.76 8.65 2.43
CA ASP A 56 2.85 7.71 2.65
C ASP A 56 3.79 7.74 1.44
N LEU A 57 3.32 7.53 0.21
CA LEU A 57 4.17 7.54 -0.99
C LEU A 57 4.88 8.88 -1.21
N SER A 58 4.20 10.00 -0.94
CA SER A 58 4.80 11.34 -1.01
C SER A 58 5.83 11.56 0.10
N SER A 59 5.75 10.82 1.22
CA SER A 59 6.69 10.86 2.34
C SER A 59 7.76 9.76 2.26
N THR A 60 7.53 8.73 1.42
CA THR A 60 8.31 7.48 1.32
C THR A 60 9.11 7.45 0.02
N GLU A 61 9.77 8.56 -0.33
CA GLU A 61 11.10 8.44 -0.96
C GLU A 61 12.14 7.91 0.05
N SER A 62 11.75 7.69 1.30
CA SER A 62 12.59 7.11 2.35
C SER A 62 11.79 6.10 3.19
N LYS A 63 12.04 4.80 2.97
CA LYS A 63 11.82 3.63 3.85
C LYS A 63 10.91 2.53 3.28
N PRO A 64 11.47 1.40 2.83
CA PRO A 64 10.71 0.18 2.65
C PRO A 64 10.44 -0.53 3.99
N THR A 65 9.21 -1.02 4.12
CA THR A 65 8.77 -2.21 4.86
C THR A 65 8.96 -2.22 6.38
N ALA A 66 7.93 -1.75 7.09
CA ALA A 66 7.46 -2.49 8.26
C ALA A 66 6.95 -3.87 7.78
N ASP A 67 7.19 -4.91 8.56
CA ASP A 67 6.79 -6.31 8.31
C ASP A 67 7.69 -7.11 7.36
N LYS A 68 9.00 -7.01 7.55
CA LYS A 68 9.88 -8.16 7.33
C LYS A 68 10.86 -8.22 8.48
N TRP A 69 10.60 -9.11 9.43
CA TRP A 69 11.66 -9.65 10.28
C TRP A 69 12.72 -10.22 9.33
N SER A 70 13.75 -9.43 9.05
CA SER A 70 14.98 -9.92 8.46
C SER A 70 15.73 -10.60 9.60
N PRO A 71 16.15 -11.87 9.49
CA PRO A 71 17.13 -12.43 10.41
C PRO A 71 18.34 -11.49 10.43
N ALA A 72 18.77 -11.08 11.64
CA ALA A 72 19.92 -10.22 11.82
C ALA A 72 21.13 -10.80 11.08
N GLU A 73 21.87 -9.93 10.38
CA GLU A 73 23.01 -10.21 9.51
C GLU A 73 24.27 -10.69 10.27
N ASN A 74 24.14 -11.62 11.23
CA ASN A 74 25.24 -12.03 12.09
C ASN A 74 25.18 -13.52 12.50
N TYR A 75 24.85 -14.43 11.56
CA TYR A 75 24.96 -15.89 11.80
C TYR A 75 26.19 -16.55 11.15
N THR A 76 27.02 -15.84 10.39
CA THR A 76 28.30 -16.40 9.90
C THR A 76 29.46 -16.05 10.84
N LYS A 77 29.32 -16.41 12.12
CA LYS A 77 30.48 -16.61 12.99
C LYS A 77 30.47 -18.03 13.53
N SER A 78 31.50 -18.77 13.10
CA SER A 78 32.06 -19.96 13.76
C SER A 78 31.48 -21.33 13.39
N VAL A 79 31.77 -21.88 12.19
CA VAL A 79 32.11 -23.31 12.04
C VAL A 79 32.98 -23.53 10.79
N TYR A 80 34.27 -23.19 10.84
CA TYR A 80 35.31 -23.92 10.12
C TYR A 80 36.58 -23.79 10.96
N SER A 81 36.62 -24.57 12.03
CA SER A 81 37.88 -25.02 12.62
C SER A 81 38.47 -26.04 11.64
N ILE A 82 39.61 -25.71 11.05
CA ILE A 82 40.59 -26.69 10.57
C ILE A 82 41.95 -26.20 11.05
#